data_AF-A0A151BPJ4-F1
#
_entry.id   AF-A0A151BPJ4-F1
#
_cell.length_a   1.000
_cell.length_b   1.000
_cell.length_c   1.000
_cell.angle_alpha   90.00
_cell.angle_beta   90.00
_cell.angle_gamma   90.00
#
_symmetry.space_group_name_H-M   'P 1'
#
loop_
_entity.id
_entity.type
_entity.pdbx_description
1 polymer ?
#
loop_
_entity_poly.entity_id
_entity_poly.type
_entity_poly.pdbx_seq_one_letter_code
_entity_poly.pdbx_strand_id
1 'polypeptide(L)'
;MGIVSPIVGVVRFWPAVIVPAVFATLFGPWVGGTGAAIGIFLSDMTYGHQIALLSLFAGVPANFLGFFIVGYLAGRNLEWRHLALGIIGTCVIAVLVGYLYLIGVISVDIMAIFAAMAVISVVTILIAGLKFPRWRGFEVGCVLGLAVGAAWIGVTLVIYSRIFMLPLTFEPFARSAPFYAGVLWMVWTFCSEIPFMILLGPPILEACYNAIPFLRRGRE
;
A
#
# COMPACT_ATOMS: atom_id res chain seq x y z
N MET A 1 0.76 1.31 -19.93
CA MET A 1 2.00 1.66 -19.20
C MET A 1 1.61 2.60 -18.07
N GLY A 2 1.65 2.15 -16.81
CA GLY A 2 1.29 2.99 -15.65
C GLY A 2 2.39 4.00 -15.31
N ILE A 3 2.11 4.95 -14.43
CA ILE A 3 3.13 5.79 -13.80
C ILE A 3 3.97 4.89 -12.89
N VAL A 4 5.30 4.95 -13.00
CA VAL A 4 6.23 4.06 -12.29
C VAL A 4 7.10 4.84 -11.33
N SER A 5 7.63 4.17 -10.31
CA SER A 5 8.58 4.78 -9.37
C SER A 5 9.73 5.44 -10.13
N PRO A 6 10.09 6.71 -9.83
CA PRO A 6 11.05 7.44 -10.64
C PRO A 6 12.49 6.89 -10.60
N ILE A 7 12.86 6.00 -9.66
CA ILE A 7 14.26 5.54 -9.50
C ILE A 7 14.44 4.05 -9.25
N VAL A 8 13.46 3.35 -8.66
CA VAL A 8 13.71 1.99 -8.12
C VAL A 8 13.10 0.87 -8.96
N GLY A 9 12.65 1.16 -10.16
CA GLY A 9 11.95 0.20 -11.00
C GLY A 9 10.48 0.00 -10.67
N VAL A 10 9.83 -0.84 -11.46
CA VAL A 10 8.38 -0.82 -11.76
C VAL A 10 7.51 -1.36 -10.61
N VAL A 11 7.62 -0.79 -9.42
CA VAL A 11 6.48 -0.76 -8.49
C VAL A 11 5.50 0.26 -9.05
N ARG A 12 4.34 -0.22 -9.48
CA ARG A 12 3.36 0.57 -10.23
C ARG A 12 2.64 1.54 -9.29
N PHE A 13 2.42 2.77 -9.76
CA PHE A 13 1.42 3.65 -9.18
C PHE A 13 0.04 3.03 -9.39
N TRP A 14 -0.65 2.66 -8.31
CA TRP A 14 -1.85 1.83 -8.44
C TRP A 14 -3.06 2.33 -7.64
N PRO A 15 -3.74 3.40 -8.10
CA PRO A 15 -4.99 3.85 -7.48
C PRO A 15 -6.08 2.76 -7.41
N ALA A 16 -5.98 1.73 -8.24
CA ALA A 16 -6.95 0.64 -8.26
C ALA A 16 -6.99 -0.18 -6.96
N VAL A 17 -6.02 -0.01 -6.03
CA VAL A 17 -6.07 -0.60 -4.68
C VAL A 17 -7.34 -0.23 -3.89
N ILE A 18 -8.04 0.84 -4.29
CA ILE A 18 -9.35 1.20 -3.74
C ILE A 18 -10.34 0.04 -3.91
N VAL A 19 -10.32 -0.66 -5.06
CA VAL A 19 -11.29 -1.72 -5.35
C VAL A 19 -11.18 -2.87 -4.34
N PRO A 20 -10.03 -3.56 -4.17
CA PRO A 20 -9.91 -4.60 -3.16
C PRO A 20 -10.12 -4.09 -1.74
N ALA A 21 -9.77 -2.83 -1.42
CA ALA A 21 -10.06 -2.25 -0.10
C ALA A 21 -11.58 -2.11 0.18
N VAL A 22 -12.32 -1.65 -0.82
CA VAL A 22 -13.79 -1.56 -0.78
C VAL A 22 -14.39 -2.96 -0.63
N PHE A 23 -13.96 -3.92 -1.46
CA PHE A 23 -14.44 -5.30 -1.39
C PHE A 23 -14.11 -5.97 -0.04
N ALA A 24 -12.91 -5.74 0.50
CA ALA A 24 -12.52 -6.22 1.82
C ALA A 24 -13.46 -5.70 2.92
N THR A 25 -13.93 -4.47 2.78
CA THR A 25 -14.84 -3.84 3.74
C THR A 25 -16.28 -4.31 3.58
N LEU A 26 -16.73 -4.53 2.35
CA LEU A 26 -18.09 -4.97 2.05
C LEU A 26 -18.32 -6.45 2.38
N PHE A 27 -17.32 -7.30 2.11
CA PHE A 27 -17.46 -8.76 2.14
C PHE A 27 -16.54 -9.46 3.15
N GLY A 28 -15.72 -8.69 3.87
CA GLY A 28 -14.86 -9.18 4.94
C GLY A 28 -13.42 -9.53 4.51
N PRO A 29 -12.57 -9.88 5.48
CA PRO A 29 -11.12 -9.98 5.30
C PRO A 29 -10.71 -11.08 4.30
N TRP A 30 -11.38 -12.23 4.34
CA TRP A 30 -11.07 -13.35 3.44
C TRP A 30 -11.36 -13.00 1.98
N VAL A 31 -12.51 -12.39 1.69
CA VAL A 31 -12.88 -12.00 0.32
C VAL A 31 -11.94 -10.92 -0.20
N GLY A 32 -11.64 -9.90 0.62
CA GLY A 32 -10.68 -8.86 0.28
C GLY A 32 -9.27 -9.39 0.00
N GLY A 33 -8.72 -10.16 0.94
CA GLY A 33 -7.35 -10.70 0.84
C GLY A 33 -7.20 -11.69 -0.32
N THR A 34 -8.09 -12.68 -0.45
CA THR A 34 -8.02 -13.67 -1.52
C THR A 34 -8.29 -13.07 -2.90
N GLY A 35 -9.28 -12.18 -3.00
CA GLY A 35 -9.58 -11.47 -4.25
C GLY A 35 -8.40 -10.61 -4.71
N ALA A 36 -7.76 -9.89 -3.78
CA ALA A 36 -6.58 -9.11 -4.10
C ALA A 36 -5.38 -9.96 -4.49
N ALA A 37 -5.14 -11.08 -3.79
CA ALA A 37 -4.09 -12.06 -4.11
C ALA A 37 -4.25 -12.66 -5.51
N ILE A 38 -5.47 -13.06 -5.87
CA ILE A 38 -5.77 -13.57 -7.22
C ILE A 38 -5.60 -12.44 -8.24
N GLY A 39 -6.13 -11.25 -7.95
CA GLY A 39 -6.05 -10.09 -8.83
C GLY A 39 -4.61 -9.67 -9.15
N ILE A 40 -3.73 -9.59 -8.13
CA ILE A 40 -2.33 -9.25 -8.35
C ILE A 40 -1.62 -10.34 -9.15
N PHE A 41 -1.86 -11.63 -8.86
CA PHE A 41 -1.24 -12.71 -9.61
C PHE A 41 -1.60 -12.65 -11.10
N LEU A 42 -2.89 -12.50 -11.39
CA LEU A 42 -3.37 -12.36 -12.76
C LEU A 42 -2.80 -11.11 -13.44
N SER A 43 -2.78 -9.97 -12.74
CA SER A 43 -2.19 -8.72 -13.25
C SER A 43 -0.71 -8.90 -13.55
N ASP A 44 0.05 -9.55 -12.67
CA ASP A 44 1.49 -9.77 -12.85
C ASP A 44 1.77 -10.68 -14.05
N MET A 45 0.92 -11.68 -14.29
CA MET A 45 1.06 -12.62 -15.42
C MET A 45 0.57 -12.06 -16.74
N THR A 46 -0.40 -11.15 -16.74
CA THR A 46 -1.00 -10.62 -17.97
C THR A 46 -0.35 -9.31 -18.39
N TYR A 47 -0.18 -8.38 -17.45
CA TYR A 47 0.27 -7.02 -17.73
C TYR A 47 1.60 -6.69 -17.05
N GLY A 48 1.98 -7.39 -15.99
CA GLY A 48 3.14 -7.11 -15.15
C GLY A 48 4.44 -7.61 -15.75
N HIS A 49 5.19 -8.38 -14.95
CA HIS A 49 6.51 -8.87 -15.28
C HIS A 49 6.53 -10.33 -15.76
N GLN A 50 5.38 -11.03 -15.75
CA GLN A 50 5.23 -12.41 -16.25
C GLN A 50 6.14 -13.45 -15.55
N ILE A 51 6.59 -13.16 -14.32
CA ILE A 51 7.41 -14.07 -13.50
C ILE A 51 6.57 -14.62 -12.35
N ALA A 52 5.93 -15.77 -12.56
CA ALA A 52 4.99 -16.34 -11.57
C ALA A 52 5.58 -16.47 -10.17
N LEU A 53 6.84 -16.93 -10.08
CA LEU A 53 7.53 -17.11 -8.81
C LEU A 53 7.71 -15.81 -8.04
N LEU A 54 8.05 -14.71 -8.72
CA LEU A 54 8.19 -13.40 -8.08
C LEU A 54 6.85 -12.90 -7.54
N SER A 55 5.78 -13.07 -8.31
CA SER A 55 4.43 -12.68 -7.87
C SER A 55 4.00 -13.48 -6.65
N LEU A 56 4.16 -14.81 -6.66
CA LEU A 56 3.82 -15.67 -5.52
C LEU A 56 4.67 -15.42 -4.28
N PHE A 57 5.91 -14.93 -4.45
CA PHE A 57 6.82 -14.63 -3.35
C PHE A 57 6.57 -13.25 -2.74
N ALA A 58 6.36 -12.24 -3.57
CA ALA A 58 6.27 -10.83 -3.14
C ALA A 58 4.85 -10.26 -3.27
N GLY A 59 4.29 -10.25 -4.49
CA GLY A 59 3.03 -9.57 -4.81
C GLY A 59 1.81 -10.19 -4.13
N VAL A 60 1.62 -11.49 -4.29
CA VAL A 60 0.47 -12.25 -3.78
C VAL A 60 0.36 -12.18 -2.25
N PRO A 61 1.42 -12.46 -1.46
CA PRO A 61 1.30 -12.39 -0.01
C PRO A 61 1.14 -10.94 0.48
N ALA A 62 1.81 -9.96 -0.14
CA ALA A 62 1.65 -8.56 0.23
C ALA A 62 0.20 -8.07 0.07
N ASN A 63 -0.43 -8.38 -1.06
CA ASN A 63 -1.82 -8.01 -1.33
C ASN A 63 -2.77 -8.78 -0.41
N PHE A 64 -2.57 -10.09 -0.23
CA PHE A 64 -3.37 -10.87 0.70
C PHE A 64 -3.36 -10.24 2.10
N LEU A 65 -2.17 -10.06 2.67
CA LEU A 65 -2.00 -9.53 4.02
C LEU A 65 -2.59 -8.11 4.14
N GLY A 66 -2.28 -7.25 3.18
CA GLY A 66 -2.76 -5.87 3.19
C GLY A 66 -4.27 -5.78 3.22
N PHE A 67 -4.96 -6.38 2.24
CA PHE A 67 -6.41 -6.29 2.14
C PHE A 67 -7.16 -7.15 3.15
N PHE A 68 -6.54 -8.23 3.65
CA PHE A 68 -7.09 -8.96 4.80
C PHE A 68 -7.15 -8.07 6.04
N ILE A 69 -6.08 -7.33 6.33
CA ILE A 69 -6.04 -6.37 7.46
C ILE A 69 -7.07 -5.27 7.27
N VAL A 70 -7.22 -4.73 6.04
CA VAL A 70 -8.26 -3.73 5.73
C VAL A 70 -9.63 -4.28 6.11
N GLY A 71 -10.03 -5.44 5.57
CA GLY A 71 -11.35 -6.01 5.83
C GLY A 71 -11.58 -6.39 7.29
N TYR A 72 -10.53 -6.80 8.01
CA TYR A 72 -10.61 -7.16 9.43
C TYR A 72 -10.84 -5.94 10.33
N LEU A 73 -10.21 -4.81 10.01
CA LEU A 73 -10.30 -3.58 10.81
C LEU A 73 -11.43 -2.65 10.37
N ALA A 74 -11.89 -2.75 9.12
CA ALA A 74 -12.88 -1.83 8.57
C ALA A 74 -14.22 -1.83 9.31
N GLY A 75 -14.59 -2.92 9.99
CA GLY A 75 -15.80 -3.00 10.81
C GLY A 75 -15.65 -2.51 12.26
N ARG A 76 -14.44 -2.16 12.70
CA ARG A 76 -14.18 -1.87 14.12
C ARG A 76 -14.33 -0.39 14.44
N ASN A 77 -14.93 -0.11 15.60
CA ASN A 77 -14.99 1.24 16.17
C ASN A 77 -13.63 1.60 16.77
N LEU A 78 -12.77 2.18 15.95
CA LEU A 78 -11.45 2.65 16.38
C LEU A 78 -11.48 4.15 16.70
N GLU A 79 -10.85 4.50 17.81
CA GLU A 79 -10.66 5.89 18.22
C GLU A 79 -9.61 6.60 17.37
N TRP A 80 -9.68 7.94 17.38
CA TRP A 80 -8.68 8.84 16.80
C TRP A 80 -7.23 8.53 17.17
N ARG A 81 -6.99 8.00 18.37
CA ARG A 81 -5.66 7.64 18.85
C ARG A 81 -4.98 6.60 17.95
N HIS A 82 -5.75 5.77 17.25
CA HIS A 82 -5.21 4.76 16.34
C HIS A 82 -4.74 5.38 15.01
N LEU A 83 -5.17 6.60 14.68
CA LEU A 83 -4.62 7.36 13.54
C LEU A 83 -3.19 7.84 13.82
N ALA A 84 -2.79 7.96 15.09
CA ALA A 84 -1.41 8.24 15.46
C ALA A 84 -0.45 7.17 14.90
N LEU A 85 -0.89 5.91 14.75
CA LEU A 85 -0.07 4.85 14.16
C LEU A 85 0.29 5.16 12.70
N GLY A 86 -0.63 5.70 11.91
CA GLY A 86 -0.37 6.10 10.53
C GLY A 86 0.56 7.30 10.42
N ILE A 87 0.39 8.26 11.33
CA ILE A 87 1.27 9.43 11.43
C ILE A 87 2.68 8.98 11.82
N ILE A 88 2.82 8.15 12.85
CA ILE A 88 4.10 7.59 13.29
C ILE A 88 4.77 6.81 12.15
N GLY A 89 4.03 5.93 11.47
CA GLY A 89 4.55 5.19 10.32
C GLY A 89 5.07 6.10 9.21
N THR A 90 4.35 7.18 8.91
CA THR A 90 4.77 8.14 7.88
C THR A 90 5.95 9.02 8.34
N CYS A 91 6.03 9.35 9.63
CA CYS A 91 7.21 10.00 10.21
C CYS A 91 8.45 9.11 10.13
N VAL A 92 8.32 7.81 10.41
CA VAL A 92 9.40 6.83 10.23
C VAL A 92 9.87 6.81 8.78
N ILE A 93 8.94 6.80 7.83
CA ILE A 93 9.24 6.90 6.39
C ILE A 93 10.04 8.18 6.08
N ALA A 94 9.62 9.35 6.59
CA ALA A 94 10.32 10.61 6.36
C ALA A 94 11.74 10.61 6.95
N VAL A 95 11.92 10.05 8.14
CA VAL A 95 13.24 9.89 8.78
C VAL A 95 14.14 8.97 7.97
N LEU A 96 13.62 7.85 7.47
CA LEU A 96 14.37 6.91 6.64
C LEU A 96 14.83 7.58 5.33
N VAL A 97 13.95 8.32 4.65
CA VAL A 97 14.30 9.05 3.42
C VAL A 97 15.35 10.12 3.71
N GLY A 98 15.21 10.88 4.79
CA GLY A 98 16.21 11.88 5.21
C GLY A 98 17.57 11.24 5.51
N TYR A 99 17.58 10.10 6.19
CA TYR A 99 18.81 9.34 6.45
C TYR A 99 19.49 8.91 5.14
N LEU A 100 18.73 8.39 4.16
CA LEU A 100 19.26 8.00 2.85
C LEU A 100 19.90 9.17 2.08
N TYR A 101 19.35 10.38 2.24
CA TYR A 101 19.96 11.59 1.67
C TYR A 101 21.28 11.94 2.38
N LEU A 102 21.32 11.88 3.72
CA LEU A 102 22.53 12.21 4.49
C LEU A 102 23.71 11.30 4.18
N ILE A 103 23.47 10.03 3.87
CA ILE A 103 24.51 9.07 3.47
C ILE A 103 24.84 9.13 1.96
N GLY A 104 24.28 10.09 1.23
CA GLY A 104 24.57 10.33 -0.19
C GLY A 104 24.01 9.28 -1.16
N VAL A 105 23.02 8.48 -0.74
CA VAL A 105 22.45 7.40 -1.57
C VAL A 105 21.41 7.94 -2.56
N ILE A 106 20.68 9.00 -2.21
CA ILE A 106 19.64 9.61 -3.05
C ILE A 106 19.94 11.09 -3.29
N SER A 107 19.56 11.61 -4.47
CA SER A 107 19.69 13.05 -4.77
C SER A 107 18.64 13.88 -4.03
N VAL A 108 18.86 15.20 -3.99
CA VAL A 108 17.93 16.15 -3.36
C VAL A 108 16.54 16.11 -3.98
N ASP A 109 16.44 15.92 -5.30
CA ASP A 109 15.16 15.84 -6.02
C ASP A 109 14.35 14.62 -5.58
N ILE A 110 15.02 13.48 -5.42
CA ILE A 110 14.42 12.22 -4.98
C ILE A 110 13.92 12.37 -3.55
N MET A 111 14.77 12.88 -2.68
CA MET A 111 14.40 13.17 -1.29
C MET A 111 13.19 14.10 -1.23
N ALA A 112 13.16 15.15 -2.05
CA ALA A 112 12.05 16.10 -2.11
C ALA A 112 10.74 15.44 -2.58
N ILE A 113 10.77 14.59 -3.60
CA ILE A 113 9.58 13.85 -4.08
C ILE A 113 9.04 12.94 -2.98
N PHE A 114 9.90 12.13 -2.36
CA PHE A 114 9.47 11.22 -1.30
C PHE A 114 8.97 11.96 -0.05
N ALA A 115 9.62 13.06 0.33
CA ALA A 115 9.16 13.91 1.42
C ALA A 115 7.80 14.54 1.10
N ALA A 116 7.60 15.05 -0.12
CA ALA A 116 6.32 15.60 -0.55
C ALA A 116 5.21 14.55 -0.51
N MET A 117 5.46 13.33 -1.03
CA MET A 117 4.49 12.23 -0.99
C MET A 117 4.16 11.80 0.45
N ALA A 118 5.15 11.77 1.36
CA ALA A 118 4.92 11.48 2.77
C ALA A 118 4.07 12.57 3.44
N VAL A 119 4.34 13.85 3.18
CA VAL A 119 3.54 14.97 3.68
C VAL A 119 2.09 14.89 3.16
N ILE A 120 1.92 14.64 1.86
CA ILE A 120 0.59 14.44 1.26
C ILE A 120 -0.14 13.28 1.94
N SER A 121 0.56 12.16 2.19
CA SER A 121 -0.02 11.00 2.89
C SER A 121 -0.51 11.38 4.30
N VAL A 122 0.31 12.06 5.11
CA VAL A 122 -0.12 12.52 6.45
C VAL A 122 -1.31 13.47 6.37
N VAL A 123 -1.26 14.45 5.47
CA VAL A 123 -2.34 15.43 5.32
C VAL A 123 -3.64 14.73 4.91
N THR A 124 -3.59 13.78 3.98
CA THR A 124 -4.78 13.04 3.56
C THR A 124 -5.33 12.12 4.64
N ILE A 125 -4.48 11.48 5.45
CA ILE A 125 -4.89 10.72 6.65
C ILE A 125 -5.63 11.66 7.62
N LEU A 126 -5.04 12.81 7.97
CA LEU A 126 -5.68 13.76 8.87
C LEU A 126 -7.02 14.27 8.33
N ILE A 127 -7.08 14.65 7.05
CA ILE A 127 -8.32 15.12 6.40
C ILE A 127 -9.37 14.01 6.37
N ALA A 128 -8.99 12.78 6.00
CA ALA A 128 -9.91 11.64 5.93
C ALA A 128 -10.49 11.31 7.31
N GLY A 129 -9.66 11.23 8.36
CA GLY A 129 -10.13 10.98 9.71
C GLY A 129 -11.09 12.04 10.24
N LEU A 130 -10.89 13.31 9.85
CA LEU A 130 -11.75 14.45 10.23
C LEU A 130 -13.06 14.46 9.45
N LYS A 131 -12.98 14.20 8.15
CA LYS A 131 -14.12 14.23 7.25
C LYS A 131 -15.02 13.00 7.39
N PHE A 132 -14.45 11.84 7.68
CA PHE A 132 -15.14 10.54 7.68
C PHE A 132 -15.03 9.83 9.04
N PRO A 133 -15.56 10.41 10.13
CA PRO A 133 -15.38 9.89 11.49
C PRO A 133 -15.96 8.49 11.71
N ARG A 134 -17.01 8.09 10.96
CA ARG A 134 -17.58 6.73 11.01
C ARG A 134 -16.72 5.68 10.31
N TRP A 135 -15.74 6.09 9.51
CA TRP A 135 -14.91 5.21 8.70
C TRP A 135 -13.48 5.06 9.23
N ARG A 136 -13.21 5.49 10.47
CA ARG A 136 -11.87 5.38 11.08
C ARG A 136 -11.36 3.94 11.13
N GLY A 137 -12.23 2.96 11.36
CA GLY A 137 -11.85 1.54 11.29
C GLY A 137 -11.28 1.16 9.92
N PHE A 138 -11.94 1.62 8.85
CA PHE A 138 -11.51 1.41 7.47
C PHE A 138 -10.20 2.14 7.18
N GLU A 139 -10.09 3.40 7.62
CA GLU A 139 -8.88 4.20 7.43
C GLU A 139 -7.65 3.58 8.11
N VAL A 140 -7.77 3.20 9.39
CA VAL A 140 -6.69 2.51 10.11
C VAL A 140 -6.38 1.17 9.45
N GLY A 141 -7.40 0.46 8.98
CA GLY A 141 -7.24 -0.75 8.17
C GLY A 141 -6.41 -0.51 6.90
N CYS A 142 -6.69 0.56 6.16
CA CYS A 142 -5.94 0.95 4.96
C CYS A 142 -4.48 1.28 5.30
N VAL A 143 -4.26 2.08 6.33
CA VAL A 143 -2.91 2.46 6.78
C VAL A 143 -2.10 1.23 7.20
N LEU A 144 -2.63 0.40 8.10
CA LEU A 144 -1.91 -0.76 8.61
C LEU A 144 -1.76 -1.85 7.54
N GLY A 145 -2.81 -2.10 6.76
CA GLY A 145 -2.78 -3.05 5.65
C GLY A 145 -1.73 -2.67 4.61
N LEU A 146 -1.72 -1.41 4.16
CA LEU A 146 -0.69 -0.93 3.23
C LEU A 146 0.71 -0.96 3.85
N ALA A 147 0.86 -0.58 5.11
CA ALA A 147 2.17 -0.63 5.77
C ALA A 147 2.73 -2.06 5.81
N VAL A 148 1.90 -3.05 6.16
CA VAL A 148 2.30 -4.47 6.17
C VAL A 148 2.60 -4.98 4.76
N GLY A 149 1.73 -4.70 3.79
CA GLY A 149 1.93 -5.13 2.40
C GLY A 149 3.18 -4.49 1.77
N ALA A 150 3.39 -3.19 1.97
CA ALA A 150 4.55 -2.47 1.48
C ALA A 150 5.85 -2.95 2.12
N ALA A 151 5.84 -3.22 3.44
CA ALA A 151 6.99 -3.79 4.13
C ALA A 151 7.32 -5.19 3.59
N TRP A 152 6.30 -6.02 3.34
CA TRP A 152 6.49 -7.33 2.71
C TRP A 152 7.16 -7.20 1.34
N ILE A 153 6.68 -6.31 0.47
CA ILE A 153 7.29 -6.04 -0.85
C ILE A 153 8.75 -5.61 -0.68
N GLY A 154 9.02 -4.62 0.17
CA GLY A 154 10.37 -4.10 0.39
C GLY A 154 11.36 -5.18 0.83
N VAL A 155 10.97 -6.02 1.79
CA VAL A 155 11.82 -7.12 2.30
C VAL A 155 11.98 -8.22 1.26
N THR A 156 10.88 -8.69 0.68
CA THR A 156 10.91 -9.85 -0.23
C THR A 156 11.59 -9.55 -1.55
N LEU A 157 11.48 -8.34 -2.11
CA LEU A 157 12.21 -7.97 -3.32
C LEU A 157 13.73 -7.94 -3.08
N VAL A 158 14.18 -7.45 -1.91
CA VAL A 158 15.60 -7.51 -1.53
C VAL A 158 16.06 -8.96 -1.44
N ILE A 159 15.34 -9.82 -0.71
CA ILE A 159 15.68 -11.25 -0.57
C ILE A 159 15.68 -11.94 -1.94
N TYR A 160 14.64 -11.72 -2.73
CA TYR A 160 14.48 -12.34 -4.04
C TYR A 160 15.64 -11.97 -4.97
N SER A 161 16.05 -10.69 -5.01
CA SER A 161 17.15 -10.22 -5.85
C SER A 161 18.51 -10.87 -5.55
N ARG A 162 18.68 -11.44 -4.35
CA ARG A 162 19.89 -12.16 -3.92
C ARG A 162 19.92 -13.58 -4.47
N ILE A 163 18.76 -14.21 -4.56
CA ILE A 163 18.61 -15.60 -4.99
C ILE A 163 18.40 -15.63 -6.51
N PHE A 164 17.44 -14.87 -7.01
CA PHE A 164 17.06 -14.75 -8.42
C PHE A 164 17.29 -13.33 -8.96
N MET A 165 17.21 -13.16 -10.28
CA MET A 165 17.25 -11.85 -10.91
C MET A 165 15.83 -11.27 -10.93
N LEU A 166 15.69 -10.02 -10.49
CA LEU A 166 14.46 -9.25 -10.68
C LEU A 166 14.32 -8.86 -12.16
N PRO A 167 13.11 -8.53 -12.63
CA PRO A 167 12.90 -8.03 -13.98
C PRO A 167 13.82 -6.84 -14.29
N LEU A 168 14.27 -6.69 -15.55
CA LEU A 168 15.15 -5.59 -15.98
C LEU A 168 14.59 -4.20 -15.68
N THR A 169 13.28 -4.11 -15.49
CA THR A 169 12.61 -2.90 -15.01
C THR A 169 13.06 -2.45 -13.62
N PHE A 170 13.80 -3.27 -12.86
CA PHE A 170 14.37 -2.95 -11.55
C PHE A 170 15.85 -2.54 -11.60
N GLU A 171 16.47 -2.42 -12.78
CA GLU A 171 17.84 -1.89 -12.91
C GLU A 171 17.97 -0.48 -12.29
N PRO A 172 19.08 -0.17 -11.57
CA PRO A 172 20.29 -0.97 -11.39
C PRO A 172 20.20 -2.05 -10.29
N PHE A 173 19.03 -2.23 -9.67
CA PHE A 173 18.81 -3.12 -8.53
C PHE A 173 18.28 -4.50 -8.93
N ALA A 174 18.38 -4.87 -10.22
CA ALA A 174 17.86 -6.14 -10.72
C ALA A 174 18.55 -7.35 -10.08
N ARG A 175 19.79 -7.20 -9.62
CA ARG A 175 20.56 -8.23 -8.91
C ARG A 175 21.14 -7.67 -7.61
N SER A 176 21.05 -8.45 -6.54
CA SER A 176 21.65 -8.13 -5.23
C SER A 176 21.29 -6.75 -4.70
N ALA A 177 20.00 -6.41 -4.77
CA ALA A 177 19.49 -5.11 -4.34
C ALA A 177 19.94 -4.79 -2.90
N PRO A 178 20.48 -3.59 -2.66
CA PRO A 178 20.87 -3.16 -1.33
C PRO A 178 19.63 -2.93 -0.45
N PHE A 179 19.80 -2.96 0.87
CA PHE A 179 18.69 -2.85 1.81
C PHE A 179 17.87 -1.55 1.62
N TYR A 180 18.53 -0.45 1.27
CA TYR A 180 17.85 0.82 1.03
C TYR A 180 16.91 0.78 -0.19
N ALA A 181 17.16 -0.08 -1.19
CA ALA A 181 16.23 -0.24 -2.33
C ALA A 181 14.89 -0.81 -1.85
N GLY A 182 14.93 -1.76 -0.91
CA GLY A 182 13.75 -2.28 -0.22
C GLY A 182 12.96 -1.20 0.53
N VAL A 183 13.66 -0.30 1.22
CA VAL A 183 13.04 0.84 1.90
C VAL A 183 12.36 1.76 0.88
N LEU A 184 13.03 2.09 -0.23
CA LEU A 184 12.45 2.96 -1.25
C LEU A 184 11.21 2.33 -1.91
N TRP A 185 11.22 1.01 -2.17
CA TRP A 185 10.04 0.29 -2.66
C TRP A 185 8.88 0.36 -1.67
N MET A 186 9.15 0.08 -0.39
CA MET A 186 8.14 0.16 0.68
C MET A 186 7.52 1.56 0.75
N VAL A 187 8.37 2.60 0.80
CA VAL A 187 7.91 3.99 0.89
C VAL A 187 7.06 4.36 -0.33
N TRP A 188 7.52 3.99 -1.52
CA TRP A 188 6.82 4.27 -2.75
C TRP A 188 5.44 3.61 -2.78
N THR A 189 5.35 2.31 -2.49
CA THR A 189 4.08 1.57 -2.42
C THR A 189 3.11 2.26 -1.47
N PHE A 190 3.54 2.53 -0.24
CA PHE A 190 2.68 3.13 0.78
C PHE A 190 2.17 4.52 0.37
N CYS A 191 3.09 5.44 0.04
CA CYS A 191 2.72 6.85 -0.16
C CYS A 191 1.94 7.07 -1.46
N SER A 192 2.13 6.21 -2.45
CA SER A 192 1.44 6.33 -3.73
C SER A 192 -0.01 5.80 -3.68
N GLU A 193 -0.33 4.93 -2.73
CA GLU A 193 -1.61 4.23 -2.64
C GLU A 193 -2.54 4.79 -1.57
N ILE A 194 -2.01 5.19 -0.41
CA ILE A 194 -2.82 5.57 0.74
C ILE A 194 -3.81 6.73 0.46
N PRO A 195 -3.48 7.81 -0.27
CA PRO A 195 -4.42 8.91 -0.48
C PRO A 195 -5.70 8.46 -1.20
N PHE A 196 -5.56 7.53 -2.14
CA PHE A 196 -6.67 7.02 -2.95
C PHE A 196 -7.62 6.18 -2.09
N MET A 197 -7.08 5.26 -1.30
CA MET A 197 -7.87 4.37 -0.46
C MET A 197 -8.74 5.13 0.54
N ILE A 198 -8.16 6.10 1.25
CA ILE A 198 -8.84 6.77 2.35
C ILE A 198 -9.76 7.92 1.91
N LEU A 199 -9.49 8.57 0.78
CA LEU A 199 -10.33 9.67 0.27
C LEU A 199 -11.50 9.15 -0.57
N LEU A 200 -11.29 8.10 -1.37
CA LEU A 200 -12.32 7.55 -2.26
C LEU A 200 -13.05 6.35 -1.66
N GLY A 201 -12.43 5.61 -0.74
CA GLY A 201 -13.06 4.46 -0.08
C GLY A 201 -14.37 4.81 0.63
N PRO A 202 -14.42 5.78 1.55
CA PRO A 202 -15.64 6.10 2.29
C PRO A 202 -16.82 6.51 1.40
N PRO A 203 -16.67 7.44 0.42
CA PRO A 203 -17.76 7.77 -0.51
C PRO A 203 -18.28 6.58 -1.30
N ILE A 204 -17.39 5.70 -1.78
CA ILE A 204 -17.78 4.50 -2.54
C ILE A 204 -18.54 3.54 -1.63
N LEU A 205 -18.06 3.31 -0.41
CA LEU A 205 -18.69 2.42 0.55
C LEU A 205 -20.08 2.93 0.98
N GLU A 206 -20.23 4.24 1.16
CA GLU A 206 -21.55 4.87 1.41
C GLU A 206 -22.50 4.66 0.23
N ALA A 207 -22.02 4.88 -1.01
CA ALA A 207 -22.82 4.63 -2.20
C ALA A 207 -23.27 3.15 -2.29
N CYS A 208 -22.36 2.20 -2.02
CA CYS A 208 -22.67 0.77 -1.99
C CYS A 208 -23.69 0.41 -0.92
N TYR A 209 -23.55 0.92 0.30
CA TYR A 209 -24.50 0.64 1.38
C TYR A 209 -25.87 1.29 1.16
N ASN A 210 -25.92 2.44 0.49
CA ASN A 210 -27.18 3.09 0.13
C ASN A 210 -27.89 2.33 -1.01
N ALA A 211 -27.14 1.83 -1.99
CA ALA A 211 -27.69 1.05 -3.10
C ALA A 211 -28.10 -0.38 -2.69
N ILE A 212 -27.34 -1.01 -1.78
CA ILE A 212 -27.54 -2.40 -1.34
C ILE A 212 -27.53 -2.47 0.20
N PRO A 213 -28.66 -2.15 0.86
CA PRO A 213 -28.73 -2.04 2.33
C PRO A 213 -28.38 -3.33 3.08
N PHE A 214 -28.54 -4.51 2.46
CA PHE A 214 -28.20 -5.80 3.07
C PHE A 214 -26.70 -5.92 3.41
N LEU A 215 -25.82 -5.24 2.67
CA LEU A 215 -24.37 -5.26 2.93
C LEU A 215 -23.99 -4.53 4.24
N ARG A 216 -24.90 -3.76 4.82
CA ARG A 216 -24.68 -3.04 6.08
C ARG A 216 -24.68 -3.95 7.31
N ARG A 217 -25.20 -5.18 7.19
CA ARG A 217 -25.61 -6.06 8.31
C ARG A 217 -24.47 -6.76 9.07
N GLY A 218 -23.22 -6.33 8.93
CA GLY A 218 -22.05 -6.89 9.63
C GLY A 218 -21.29 -5.90 10.52
N ARG A 219 -21.91 -4.76 10.88
CA ARG A 219 -21.27 -3.64 11.60
C ARG A 219 -21.98 -3.22 12.90
N GLU A 220 -22.94 -4.00 13.37
CA GLU A 220 -23.54 -3.81 14.70
C GLU A 220 -22.72 -4.54 15.78
#